data_AF-A0A1I3RS06-F1
#
_entry.id   AF-A0A1I3RS06-F1
#
_cell.length_a   1.000
_cell.length_b   1.000
_cell.length_c   1.000
_cell.angle_alpha   90.00
_cell.angle_beta   90.00
_cell.angle_gamma   90.00
#
_symmetry.space_group_name_H-M   'P 1'
#
loop_
_entity.id
_entity.type
_entity.pdbx_description
1 polymer ?
#
loop_
_entity_poly.entity_id
_entity_poly.type
_entity_poly.pdbx_seq_one_letter_code
_entity_poly.pdbx_strand_id
1 'polypeptide(L)'
;MDILAQQLFNGLTIGSVYSLVALGLTLVYGILHIPNFAHGALYMLGAYITLTMMLLWGVHYWVAMAVSVLVVGLLGVIMDRLVFHPLRNAPPIHDKIAAIGILLFLEAFAQLIWGADYRTMETPYGQVIDLFGMTATVQRVLINIGAIAVMVLLFLFLKKTYIGSTIIAMA
;
A
#
# COMPACT_ATOMS: atom_id res chain seq x y z
N MET A 1 21.98 -8.23 25.84
CA MET A 1 22.05 -7.32 24.67
C MET A 1 20.97 -7.66 23.64
N ASP A 2 20.18 -8.71 23.89
CA ASP A 2 19.21 -9.28 22.95
C ASP A 2 17.89 -8.50 22.89
N ILE A 3 17.46 -7.88 24.01
CA ILE A 3 16.22 -7.09 24.07
C ILE A 3 16.31 -5.84 23.17
N LEU A 4 17.45 -5.15 23.17
CA LEU A 4 17.62 -3.95 22.35
C LEU A 4 17.64 -4.31 20.86
N ALA A 5 18.38 -5.36 20.47
CA ALA A 5 18.40 -5.86 19.09
C ALA A 5 17.00 -6.29 18.63
N GLN A 6 16.28 -7.05 19.45
CA GLN A 6 14.89 -7.46 19.19
C GLN A 6 13.97 -6.25 18.98
N GLN A 7 14.08 -5.21 19.80
CA GLN A 7 13.23 -4.03 19.66
C GLN A 7 13.59 -3.16 18.46
N LEU A 8 14.88 -3.07 18.11
CA LEU A 8 15.28 -2.44 16.85
C LEU A 8 14.71 -3.18 15.65
N PHE A 9 14.71 -4.52 15.66
CA PHE A 9 14.12 -5.33 14.60
C PHE A 9 12.60 -5.18 14.51
N ASN A 10 11.90 -5.19 15.65
CA ASN A 10 10.46 -4.93 15.70
C ASN A 10 10.13 -3.52 15.19
N GLY A 11 10.88 -2.52 15.64
CA GLY A 11 10.76 -1.13 15.21
C GLY A 11 11.02 -0.97 13.71
N LEU A 12 12.03 -1.65 13.17
CA LEU A 12 12.32 -1.66 11.74
C LEU A 12 11.17 -2.26 10.93
N THR A 13 10.54 -3.32 11.43
CA THR A 13 9.39 -3.95 10.76
C THR A 13 8.20 -2.99 10.67
N ILE A 14 7.84 -2.35 11.78
CA ILE A 14 6.74 -1.37 11.81
C ILE A 14 7.11 -0.14 10.97
N GLY A 15 8.35 0.34 11.11
CA GLY A 15 8.89 1.44 10.32
C GLY A 15 8.88 1.16 8.82
N SER A 16 9.15 -0.08 8.40
CA SER A 16 9.07 -0.51 7.00
C SER A 16 7.66 -0.39 6.43
N VAL A 17 6.65 -0.83 7.19
CA VAL A 17 5.24 -0.69 6.79
C VAL A 17 4.87 0.79 6.67
N TYR A 18 5.19 1.61 7.67
CA TYR A 18 4.90 3.04 7.63
C TYR A 18 5.68 3.78 6.55
N SER A 19 6.92 3.37 6.26
CA SER A 19 7.73 3.95 5.18
C SER A 19 7.10 3.68 3.82
N LEU A 20 6.58 2.47 3.58
CA LEU A 20 5.87 2.17 2.33
C LEU A 20 4.58 2.99 2.18
N VAL A 21 3.79 3.12 3.25
CA VAL A 21 2.59 3.96 3.25
C VAL A 21 2.94 5.43 2.97
N ALA A 22 3.95 5.95 3.67
CA ALA A 22 4.41 7.32 3.50
C ALA A 22 4.99 7.56 2.09
N LEU A 23 5.73 6.61 1.54
CA LEU A 23 6.28 6.69 0.19
C LEU A 23 5.17 6.75 -0.87
N GLY A 24 4.13 5.91 -0.74
CA GLY A 24 2.98 5.95 -1.64
C GLY A 24 2.25 7.30 -1.58
N LEU A 25 1.95 7.76 -0.36
CA LEU A 25 1.27 9.04 -0.14
C LEU A 25 2.08 10.24 -0.64
N THR A 26 3.38 10.27 -0.36
CA THR A 26 4.28 11.36 -0.80
C THR A 26 4.46 11.38 -2.31
N LEU A 27 4.51 10.22 -2.98
CA LEU A 27 4.58 10.17 -4.44
C LEU A 27 3.29 10.70 -5.09
N VAL A 28 2.13 10.26 -4.61
CA VAL A 28 0.83 10.72 -5.13
C VAL A 28 0.66 12.22 -4.90
N TYR A 29 0.95 12.69 -3.69
CA TYR A 29 0.88 14.11 -3.37
C TYR A 29 1.91 14.93 -4.15
N GLY A 30 3.14 14.44 -4.31
CA GLY A 30 4.18 15.16 -5.06
C GLY A 30 3.80 15.40 -6.51
N ILE A 31 3.06 14.48 -7.13
CA ILE A 31 2.63 14.62 -8.53
C ILE A 31 1.34 15.43 -8.64
N LEU A 32 0.32 15.07 -7.86
CA LEU A 32 -1.02 15.65 -8.00
C LEU A 32 -1.19 16.96 -7.22
N HIS A 33 -0.38 17.20 -6.19
CA HIS A 33 -0.56 18.25 -5.19
C HIS A 33 -1.91 18.17 -4.44
N ILE A 34 -2.53 16.99 -4.43
CA ILE A 34 -3.84 16.70 -3.81
C ILE A 34 -3.61 15.76 -2.64
N PRO A 35 -3.95 16.14 -1.39
CA PRO A 35 -3.93 15.23 -0.25
C PRO A 35 -4.99 14.14 -0.44
N ASN A 36 -4.57 12.97 -0.94
CA ASN A 36 -5.48 11.86 -1.20
C ASN A 36 -5.79 11.08 0.08
N PHE A 37 -6.85 11.47 0.78
CA PHE A 37 -7.33 10.79 1.99
C PHE A 37 -7.81 9.35 1.76
N ALA A 38 -8.15 8.98 0.52
CA ALA A 38 -8.59 7.61 0.17
C ALA A 38 -7.45 6.58 0.15
N HIS A 39 -6.20 6.99 0.36
CA HIS A 39 -5.04 6.08 0.30
C HIS A 39 -5.16 4.92 1.31
N GLY A 40 -5.71 5.17 2.50
CA GLY A 40 -6.00 4.13 3.49
C GLY A 40 -7.00 3.08 2.99
N ALA A 41 -8.08 3.51 2.33
CA ALA A 41 -9.06 2.59 1.75
C ALA A 41 -8.48 1.78 0.57
N LEU A 42 -7.55 2.34 -0.20
CA LEU A 42 -6.84 1.57 -1.23
C LEU A 42 -5.98 0.46 -0.63
N TYR A 43 -5.30 0.73 0.49
CA TYR A 43 -4.57 -0.28 1.27
C TYR A 43 -5.50 -1.39 1.76
N MET A 44 -6.65 -1.01 2.32
CA MET A 44 -7.68 -1.94 2.78
C MET A 44 -8.20 -2.83 1.64
N LEU A 45 -8.50 -2.25 0.48
CA LEU A 45 -8.95 -3.02 -0.69
C LEU A 45 -7.89 -3.99 -1.18
N GLY A 46 -6.62 -3.59 -1.22
CA GLY A 46 -5.52 -4.50 -1.57
C GLY A 46 -5.45 -5.73 -0.65
N ALA A 47 -5.63 -5.51 0.66
CA ALA A 47 -5.69 -6.59 1.64
C ALA A 47 -6.92 -7.51 1.42
N TYR A 48 -8.11 -6.93 1.24
CA TYR A 48 -9.34 -7.71 1.01
C TYR A 48 -9.33 -8.48 -0.30
N ILE A 49 -8.80 -7.91 -1.39
CA ILE A 49 -8.65 -8.61 -2.66
C ILE A 49 -7.71 -9.81 -2.48
N THR A 50 -6.56 -9.61 -1.83
CA THR A 50 -5.60 -10.69 -1.55
C THR A 50 -6.24 -11.79 -0.71
N LEU A 51 -6.93 -11.43 0.37
CA LEU A 51 -7.66 -12.35 1.24
C LEU A 51 -8.71 -13.15 0.47
N THR A 52 -9.50 -12.48 -0.36
CA THR A 52 -10.58 -13.10 -1.15
C THR A 52 -10.03 -14.11 -2.14
N MET A 53 -8.97 -13.76 -2.86
CA MET A 53 -8.32 -14.67 -3.81
C MET A 53 -7.73 -15.90 -3.11
N MET A 54 -7.17 -15.73 -1.92
CA MET A 54 -6.63 -16.85 -1.15
C MET A 54 -7.74 -17.76 -0.60
N LEU A 55 -8.79 -17.19 0.01
CA LEU A 55 -9.82 -17.98 0.69
C LEU A 55 -10.86 -18.58 -0.27
N LEU A 56 -11.33 -17.82 -1.26
CA LEU A 56 -12.38 -18.28 -2.17
C LEU A 56 -11.83 -19.08 -3.35
N TRP A 57 -10.67 -18.69 -3.87
CA TRP A 57 -10.10 -19.28 -5.09
C TRP A 57 -8.86 -20.13 -4.83
N GLY A 58 -8.38 -20.21 -3.58
CA GLY A 58 -7.19 -21.00 -3.24
C GLY A 58 -5.91 -20.51 -3.92
N VAL A 59 -5.89 -19.25 -4.38
CA VAL A 59 -4.75 -18.70 -5.12
C VAL A 59 -3.55 -18.53 -4.19
N HIS A 60 -2.36 -18.88 -4.68
CA HIS A 60 -1.12 -18.74 -3.92
C HIS A 60 -0.88 -17.29 -3.48
N TYR A 61 -0.43 -17.09 -2.24
CA TYR A 61 -0.24 -15.78 -1.60
C TYR A 61 0.45 -14.73 -2.48
N TRP A 62 1.60 -15.08 -3.09
CA TRP A 62 2.34 -14.15 -3.94
C TRP A 62 1.58 -13.74 -5.21
N VAL A 63 0.82 -14.68 -5.80
CA VAL A 63 0.02 -14.42 -6.99
C VAL A 63 -1.17 -13.54 -6.63
N ALA A 64 -1.85 -13.84 -5.53
CA ALA A 64 -2.94 -13.02 -4.99
C ALA A 64 -2.48 -11.59 -4.70
N MET A 65 -1.30 -11.42 -4.09
CA MET A 65 -0.70 -10.12 -3.82
C MET A 65 -0.33 -9.36 -5.10
N ALA A 66 0.23 -10.04 -6.12
CA ALA A 66 0.55 -9.39 -7.39
C ALA A 66 -0.72 -8.92 -8.12
N VAL A 67 -1.77 -9.75 -8.12
CA VAL A 67 -3.05 -9.39 -8.72
C VAL A 67 -3.72 -8.25 -7.96
N SER A 68 -3.67 -8.23 -6.62
CA SER A 68 -4.23 -7.12 -5.84
C SER A 68 -3.53 -5.79 -6.13
N VAL A 69 -2.20 -5.79 -6.31
CA VAL A 69 -1.45 -4.59 -6.75
C VAL A 69 -1.93 -4.10 -8.11
N LEU A 70 -2.16 -5.01 -9.08
CA LEU A 70 -2.66 -4.64 -10.40
C LEU A 70 -4.09 -4.07 -10.34
N VAL A 71 -4.98 -4.71 -9.57
CA VAL A 71 -6.37 -4.27 -9.43
C VAL A 71 -6.46 -2.91 -8.73
N VAL A 72 -5.73 -2.72 -7.62
CA VAL A 72 -5.69 -1.44 -6.90
C VAL A 72 -5.02 -0.36 -7.75
N GLY A 73 -3.97 -0.70 -8.51
CA GLY A 73 -3.35 0.21 -9.47
C GLY A 73 -4.34 0.67 -10.54
N LEU A 74 -5.12 -0.24 -11.11
CA LEU A 74 -6.17 0.08 -12.08
C LEU A 74 -7.26 0.96 -11.45
N LEU A 75 -7.68 0.66 -10.22
CA LEU A 75 -8.63 1.49 -9.48
C LEU A 75 -8.09 2.92 -9.28
N GLY A 76 -6.80 3.05 -8.98
CA GLY A 76 -6.12 4.35 -8.91
C GLY A 76 -6.20 5.14 -10.22
N VAL A 77 -5.98 4.47 -11.36
CA VAL A 77 -6.13 5.08 -12.70
C VAL A 77 -7.57 5.52 -12.95
N ILE A 78 -8.55 4.70 -12.58
CA ILE A 78 -9.98 5.03 -12.71
C ILE A 78 -10.33 6.24 -11.85
N MET A 79 -9.86 6.28 -10.60
CA MET A 79 -10.07 7.41 -9.69
C MET A 79 -9.45 8.71 -10.21
N ASP A 80 -8.20 8.68 -10.70
CA ASP A 80 -7.59 9.85 -11.32
C ASP A 80 -8.41 10.32 -12.52
N ARG A 81 -8.76 9.41 -13.44
CA ARG A 81 -9.43 9.80 -14.68
C ARG A 81 -10.87 10.33 -14.47
N LEU A 82 -11.62 9.71 -13.58
CA LEU A 82 -13.04 10.02 -13.39
C LEU A 82 -13.29 11.10 -12.34
N VAL A 83 -12.41 11.24 -11.34
CA VAL A 83 -12.65 12.14 -10.20
C VAL A 83 -11.61 13.25 -10.12
N PHE A 84 -10.32 12.91 -10.04
CA PHE A 84 -9.30 13.95 -9.81
C PHE A 84 -8.99 14.79 -11.04
N HIS A 85 -8.94 14.17 -12.23
CA HIS A 85 -8.61 14.83 -13.48
C HIS A 85 -9.63 15.94 -13.86
N PRO A 86 -10.96 15.71 -13.78
CA PRO A 86 -11.94 16.78 -14.01
C PRO A 86 -11.86 17.92 -12.99
N LEU A 87 -11.41 17.63 -11.76
CA LEU A 87 -11.33 18.61 -10.67
C LEU A 87 -10.04 19.44 -10.66
N ARG A 88 -9.09 19.19 -11.57
CA ARG A 88 -7.80 19.91 -11.61
C ARG A 88 -7.93 21.43 -11.78
N ASN A 89 -8.99 21.89 -12.44
CA ASN A 89 -9.26 23.32 -12.65
C ASN A 89 -10.26 23.90 -11.63
N ALA A 90 -10.78 23.08 -10.72
CA ALA A 90 -11.71 23.50 -9.69
C ALA A 90 -10.96 24.10 -8.49
N PRO A 91 -11.64 24.84 -7.59
CA PRO A 91 -11.00 25.35 -6.38
C PRO A 91 -10.38 24.21 -5.54
N PRO A 92 -9.17 24.37 -4.94
CA PRO A 92 -8.41 23.32 -4.23
C PRO A 92 -9.03 22.73 -2.96
N ILE A 93 -10.32 22.93 -2.74
CA ILE A 93 -11.10 22.28 -1.71
C ILE A 93 -11.93 21.12 -2.29
N HIS A 94 -12.24 21.17 -3.60
CA HIS A 94 -13.11 20.21 -4.27
C HIS A 94 -12.43 18.83 -4.40
N ASP A 95 -11.15 18.82 -4.74
CA ASP A 95 -10.28 17.65 -4.77
C ASP A 95 -10.21 16.92 -3.41
N LYS A 96 -10.10 17.67 -2.31
CA LYS A 96 -10.06 17.13 -0.94
C LYS A 96 -11.40 16.54 -0.53
N ILE A 97 -12.50 17.24 -0.82
CA ILE A 97 -13.86 16.75 -0.59
C ILE A 97 -14.10 15.48 -1.40
N ALA A 98 -13.67 15.46 -2.67
CA ALA A 98 -13.78 14.29 -3.52
C ALA A 98 -12.96 13.10 -2.97
N ALA A 99 -11.74 13.32 -2.49
CA ALA A 99 -10.93 12.28 -1.86
C ALA A 99 -11.63 11.67 -0.63
N ILE A 100 -12.28 12.48 0.21
CA ILE A 100 -13.09 12.00 1.34
C ILE A 100 -14.32 11.23 0.84
N GLY A 101 -14.97 11.71 -0.21
CA GLY A 101 -16.10 11.00 -0.84
C GLY A 101 -15.69 9.62 -1.35
N ILE A 102 -14.53 9.51 -1.99
CA ILE A 102 -14.00 8.21 -2.44
C ILE A 102 -13.65 7.32 -1.25
N LEU A 103 -13.00 7.85 -0.21
CA LEU A 103 -12.70 7.11 1.02
C LEU A 103 -13.97 6.45 1.58
N LEU A 104 -15.02 7.23 1.80
CA LEU A 104 -16.30 6.74 2.33
C LEU A 104 -16.98 5.74 1.39
N PHE A 105 -16.93 5.99 0.07
CA PHE A 105 -17.48 5.08 -0.93
C PHE A 105 -16.76 3.73 -0.91
N LEU A 106 -15.44 3.71 -0.90
CA LEU A 106 -14.65 2.48 -0.91
C LEU A 106 -14.80 1.70 0.41
N GLU A 107 -14.90 2.39 1.55
CA GLU A 107 -15.21 1.77 2.84
C GLU A 107 -16.60 1.14 2.85
N ALA A 108 -17.63 1.87 2.41
CA ALA A 108 -18.99 1.33 2.32
C ALA A 108 -19.09 0.16 1.34
N PHE A 109 -18.40 0.25 0.20
CA PHE A 109 -18.32 -0.83 -0.78
C PHE A 109 -17.64 -2.07 -0.20
N ALA A 110 -16.55 -1.89 0.54
CA ALA A 110 -15.89 -2.99 1.21
C ALA A 110 -16.78 -3.62 2.28
N GLN A 111 -17.49 -2.81 3.06
CA GLN A 111 -18.43 -3.30 4.06
C GLN A 111 -19.59 -4.09 3.44
N LEU A 112 -20.06 -3.70 2.24
CA LEU A 112 -21.10 -4.44 1.52
C LEU A 112 -20.64 -5.84 1.09
N ILE A 113 -19.38 -5.99 0.68
CA ILE A 113 -18.84 -7.26 0.18
C ILE A 113 -18.32 -8.15 1.32
N TRP A 114 -17.58 -7.59 2.27
CA TRP A 114 -16.85 -8.34 3.30
C TRP A 114 -17.47 -8.27 4.70
N GLY A 115 -18.46 -7.39 4.89
CA GLY A 115 -19.06 -7.10 6.19
C GLY A 115 -18.29 -6.03 6.97
N ALA A 116 -18.84 -5.63 8.12
CA ALA A 116 -18.23 -4.64 9.02
C ALA A 116 -17.19 -5.25 9.99
N ASP A 117 -17.13 -6.58 10.06
CA ASP A 117 -16.26 -7.28 10.98
C ASP A 117 -14.79 -7.22 10.55
N TYR A 118 -13.91 -7.08 11.53
CA TYR A 118 -12.47 -7.13 11.29
C TYR A 118 -12.07 -8.53 10.83
N ARG A 119 -11.44 -8.61 9.65
CA ARG A 119 -10.91 -9.85 9.08
C ARG A 119 -9.39 -9.87 9.19
N THR A 120 -8.85 -10.93 9.78
CA THR A 120 -7.41 -11.21 9.78
C THR A 120 -7.06 -12.14 8.63
N MET A 121 -5.98 -11.81 7.93
CA MET A 121 -5.38 -12.71 6.95
C MET A 121 -4.31 -13.55 7.64
N GLU A 122 -4.51 -14.87 7.69
CA GLU A 122 -3.46 -15.79 8.12
C GLU A 122 -2.37 -15.83 7.05
N THR A 123 -1.13 -15.58 7.48
CA THR A 123 0.03 -15.62 6.58
C THR A 123 0.54 -17.06 6.44
N PRO A 124 0.84 -17.53 5.21
CA PRO A 124 1.57 -18.79 5.02
C PRO A 124 2.99 -18.76 5.63
N TYR A 125 3.49 -17.55 5.94
CA TYR A 125 4.84 -17.31 6.45
C TYR A 125 4.83 -16.93 7.94
N GLY A 126 3.88 -17.48 8.71
CA GLY A 126 3.73 -17.28 10.16
C GLY A 126 4.78 -17.98 11.03
N GLN A 127 5.65 -18.80 10.43
CA GLN A 127 6.69 -19.55 11.14
C GLN A 127 7.68 -18.62 11.83
N VAL A 128 8.03 -18.96 13.08
CA VAL A 128 9.03 -18.23 13.87
C VAL A 128 10.42 -18.80 13.59
N ILE A 129 11.37 -17.93 13.29
CA ILE A 129 12.77 -18.24 13.08
C ILE A 129 13.62 -17.45 14.08
N ASP A 130 14.76 -18.04 14.46
CA ASP A 130 15.79 -17.36 15.23
C ASP A 130 16.79 -16.73 14.27
N LEU A 131 16.90 -15.41 14.31
CA LEU A 131 17.81 -14.61 13.51
C LEU A 131 18.85 -13.97 14.44
N PHE A 132 20.04 -14.56 14.52
CA PHE A 132 21.15 -14.02 15.32
C PHE A 132 20.78 -13.75 16.80
N GLY A 133 19.95 -14.59 17.42
CA GLY A 133 19.47 -14.43 18.79
C GLY A 133 18.19 -13.60 18.93
N MET A 134 17.58 -13.18 17.81
CA MET A 134 16.30 -12.48 17.77
C MET A 134 15.20 -13.41 17.24
N THR A 135 14.05 -13.43 17.90
CA THR A 135 12.89 -14.19 17.43
C THR A 135 12.07 -13.37 16.46
N ALA A 136 11.91 -13.84 15.23
CA ALA A 136 11.17 -13.14 14.19
C ALA A 136 10.32 -14.11 13.37
N THR A 137 9.14 -13.67 12.96
CA THR A 137 8.34 -14.41 11.98
C THR A 137 8.91 -14.22 10.57
N VAL A 138 8.90 -15.25 9.74
CA VAL A 138 9.35 -15.16 8.32
C VAL A 138 8.65 -13.99 7.60
N GLN A 139 7.37 -13.77 7.85
CA GLN A 139 6.62 -12.61 7.35
C GLN A 139 7.26 -11.26 7.69
N ARG A 140 7.79 -11.07 8.91
CA ARG A 140 8.44 -9.81 9.30
C ARG A 140 9.71 -9.58 8.50
N VAL A 141 10.51 -10.63 8.29
CA VAL A 141 11.71 -10.56 7.44
C VAL A 141 11.31 -10.21 6.00
N LEU A 142 10.27 -10.85 5.45
CA LEU A 142 9.75 -10.55 4.12
C LEU A 142 9.24 -9.09 4.00
N ILE A 143 8.57 -8.56 5.02
CA ILE A 143 8.13 -7.15 5.04
C ILE A 143 9.33 -6.21 4.96
N ASN A 144 10.37 -6.42 5.77
CA ASN A 144 11.56 -5.57 5.77
C ASN A 144 12.29 -5.62 4.42
N ILE A 145 12.56 -6.83 3.91
CA ILE A 145 13.22 -7.02 2.62
C ILE A 145 12.38 -6.44 1.49
N GLY A 146 11.08 -6.72 1.49
CA GLY A 146 10.13 -6.21 0.49
C GLY A 146 10.04 -4.69 0.50
N ALA A 147 10.02 -4.06 1.68
CA ALA A 147 10.01 -2.60 1.80
C ALA A 147 11.28 -1.98 1.21
N ILE A 148 12.45 -2.50 1.58
CA ILE A 148 13.73 -2.04 1.02
C ILE A 148 13.76 -2.24 -0.50
N ALA A 149 13.34 -3.41 -0.99
CA ALA A 149 13.30 -3.71 -2.41
C ALA A 149 12.39 -2.73 -3.17
N VAL A 150 11.17 -2.48 -2.70
CA VAL A 150 10.23 -1.53 -3.32
C VAL A 150 10.77 -0.11 -3.28
N MET A 151 11.35 0.34 -2.16
CA MET A 151 11.96 1.66 -2.05
C MET A 151 13.12 1.84 -3.04
N VAL A 152 14.02 0.86 -3.13
CA VAL A 152 15.16 0.89 -4.07
C VAL A 152 14.67 0.84 -5.53
N LEU A 153 13.73 -0.05 -5.85
CA LEU A 153 13.16 -0.15 -7.19
C LEU A 153 12.47 1.14 -7.60
N LEU A 154 11.68 1.75 -6.71
CA LEU A 154 11.05 3.04 -7.01
C LEU A 154 12.10 4.14 -7.17
N PHE A 155 13.11 4.20 -6.31
CA PHE A 155 14.19 5.17 -6.43
C PHE A 155 14.90 5.06 -7.78
N LEU A 156 15.27 3.85 -8.19
CA LEU A 156 15.88 3.57 -9.49
C LEU A 156 14.92 3.91 -10.63
N PHE A 157 13.64 3.55 -10.52
CA PHE A 157 12.63 3.90 -11.51
C PHE A 157 12.55 5.42 -11.70
N LEU A 158 12.42 6.18 -10.62
CA LEU A 158 12.27 7.63 -10.66
C LEU A 158 13.54 8.35 -11.16
N LYS A 159 14.74 7.90 -10.75
CA LYS A 159 16.01 8.59 -11.07
C LYS A 159 16.74 8.06 -12.30
N LYS A 160 16.48 6.83 -12.74
CA LYS A 160 17.23 6.17 -13.83
C LYS A 160 16.40 5.86 -15.06
N THR A 161 15.07 6.04 -15.02
CA THR A 161 14.23 5.86 -16.21
C THR A 161 13.79 7.20 -16.79
N TYR A 162 13.52 7.21 -18.10
CA TYR A 162 12.99 8.38 -18.79
C TYR A 162 11.63 8.80 -18.21
N ILE A 163 10.70 7.85 -18.07
CA ILE A 163 9.35 8.06 -17.52
C ILE A 163 9.45 8.63 -16.10
N GLY A 164 10.28 8.04 -15.25
CA GLY A 164 10.49 8.52 -13.88
C GLY A 164 11.04 9.94 -13.81
N SER A 165 11.98 10.27 -14.70
CA SER A 165 12.55 11.62 -14.79
C SER A 165 11.51 12.65 -15.23
N THR A 166 10.62 12.28 -16.16
CA THR A 166 9.48 13.13 -16.57
C THR A 166 8.51 13.35 -15.42
N ILE A 167 8.21 12.31 -14.63
CA ILE A 167 7.34 12.43 -13.45
C ILE A 167 7.93 13.43 -12.45
N ILE A 168 9.22 13.32 -12.12
CA ILE A 168 9.89 14.26 -11.21
C ILE A 168 9.87 15.69 -11.78
N ALA A 169 10.05 15.86 -13.09
CA ALA A 169 10.08 17.19 -13.70
C ALA A 169 8.71 17.90 -13.71
N MET A 170 7.62 17.17 -13.54
CA MET A 170 6.25 17.69 -13.46
C MET A 170 5.76 17.91 -12.00
N ALA A 171 6.46 17.33 -11.03
CA ALA A 171 6.22 17.50 -9.60
C ALA A 171 6.89 18.78 -9.09
#